data_AF-A0A2P4YUE1-F1
#
_entry.id   AF-A0A2P4YUE1-F1
#
_cell.length_a   1.000
_cell.length_b   1.000
_cell.length_c   1.000
_cell.angle_alpha   90.00
_cell.angle_beta   90.00
_cell.angle_gamma   90.00
#
_symmetry.space_group_name_H-M   'P 1'
#
loop_
_entity.id
_entity.type
_entity.pdbx_description
1 polymer ?
#
loop_
_entity_poly.entity_id
_entity_poly.type
_entity_poly.pdbx_seq_one_letter_code
_entity_poly.pdbx_strand_id
1 'polypeptide(L)'
;MKDKPSTWGTKFYLTCCAETAYCARVEVHCGKKNEGKEQNVGPKAVVRNITKVLRGQPYKRLIITDNYYSIIQLSIKLFNMGLYHVATVRKARLG
;
A
#
# COMPACT_ATOMS: atom_id res chain seq x y z
N MET A 1 -17.78 4.74 -1.71
CA MET A 1 -16.80 5.17 -0.70
C MET A 1 -17.34 6.45 -0.06
N LYS A 2 -17.84 6.36 1.19
CA LYS A 2 -18.72 7.39 1.79
C LYS A 2 -18.09 8.79 1.86
N ASP A 3 -16.80 8.86 2.22
CA ASP A 3 -16.10 10.13 2.47
C ASP A 3 -15.33 10.64 1.23
N LYS A 4 -15.75 10.24 0.02
CA LYS A 4 -15.17 10.71 -1.25
C LYS A 4 -16.14 11.64 -1.97
N PRO A 5 -15.65 12.62 -2.76
CA PRO A 5 -16.51 13.54 -3.51
C PRO A 5 -17.53 12.82 -4.41
N SER A 6 -17.08 11.77 -5.11
CA SER A 6 -17.97 10.78 -5.72
C SER A 6 -18.00 9.53 -4.86
N THR A 7 -19.21 9.09 -4.50
CA THR A 7 -19.43 7.89 -3.69
C THR A 7 -19.28 6.61 -4.50
N TRP A 8 -19.34 6.67 -5.83
CA TRP A 8 -19.25 5.50 -6.72
C TRP A 8 -18.11 5.68 -7.73
N GLY A 9 -17.43 4.57 -8.04
CA GLY A 9 -16.35 4.54 -9.01
C GLY A 9 -15.37 3.38 -8.80
N THR A 10 -14.38 3.30 -9.68
CA THR A 10 -13.32 2.29 -9.63
C THR A 10 -12.21 2.72 -8.67
N LYS A 11 -11.83 1.84 -7.74
CA LYS A 11 -10.73 2.09 -6.81
C LYS A 11 -9.40 1.67 -7.44
N PHE A 12 -8.38 2.49 -7.25
CA PHE A 12 -7.00 2.20 -7.65
C PHE A 12 -6.05 2.25 -6.45
N TYR A 13 -5.00 1.43 -6.51
CA TYR A 13 -3.79 1.56 -5.70
C TYR A 13 -2.74 2.27 -6.54
N LEU A 14 -2.13 3.33 -5.98
CA LEU A 14 -1.14 4.14 -6.66
C LEU A 14 0.17 4.08 -5.89
N THR A 15 1.28 4.01 -6.62
CA THR A 15 2.62 4.23 -6.07
C THR A 15 3.20 5.45 -6.74
N CYS A 16 3.42 6.49 -5.93
CA CYS A 16 3.84 7.79 -6.42
C CYS A 16 5.13 8.25 -5.73
N CYS A 17 5.89 9.09 -6.42
CA CYS A 17 6.95 9.89 -5.81
C CYS A 17 6.31 10.94 -4.90
N ALA A 18 6.81 11.07 -3.66
CA ALA A 18 6.29 12.03 -2.70
C ALA A 18 6.62 13.49 -3.07
N GLU A 19 7.73 13.71 -3.77
CA GLU A 19 8.23 15.05 -4.12
C GLU A 19 7.64 15.56 -5.44
N THR A 20 7.70 14.75 -6.49
CA THR A 20 7.30 15.17 -7.85
C THR A 20 5.85 14.81 -8.18
N ALA A 21 5.13 14.14 -7.27
CA ALA A 21 3.83 13.53 -7.50
C ALA A 21 3.79 12.53 -8.69
N TYR A 22 4.94 12.12 -9.23
CA TYR A 22 5.01 11.21 -10.36
C TYR A 22 4.42 9.84 -10.02
N CYS A 23 3.40 9.41 -10.76
CA CYS A 23 2.77 8.11 -10.57
C CYS A 23 3.57 7.02 -11.29
N ALA A 24 4.39 6.29 -10.53
CA ALA A 24 5.21 5.21 -11.08
C ALA A 24 4.41 3.95 -11.42
N ARG A 25 3.26 3.75 -10.74
CA ARG A 25 2.41 2.57 -10.97
C ARG A 25 0.98 2.79 -10.53
N VAL A 26 0.05 2.32 -11.37
CA VAL A 26 -1.38 2.18 -11.09
C VAL A 26 -1.75 0.70 -11.05
N GLU A 27 -2.52 0.31 -10.04
CA GLU A 27 -3.11 -1.01 -9.93
C GLU A 27 -4.61 -0.90 -9.66
N VAL A 28 -5.42 -1.65 -10.41
CA VAL A 28 -6.89 -1.67 -10.25
C VAL A 28 -7.28 -2.56 -9.07
N HIS A 29 -8.14 -2.06 -8.19
CA HIS A 29 -8.75 -2.88 -7.14
C HIS A 29 -10.03 -3.54 -7.68
N CYS A 30 -9.97 -4.84 -7.95
CA CYS A 30 -11.07 -5.61 -8.53
C CYS A 30 -12.13 -6.10 -7.52
N GLY A 31 -12.16 -5.55 -6.31
CA GLY A 31 -13.08 -6.00 -5.27
C GLY A 31 -12.68 -7.34 -4.64
N LYS A 32 -13.65 -8.04 -4.06
CA LYS A 32 -13.47 -9.35 -3.43
C LYS A 32 -13.87 -10.45 -4.42
N LYS A 33 -13.10 -11.54 -4.48
CA LYS A 33 -13.54 -12.77 -5.14
C LYS A 33 -14.57 -13.48 -4.24
N ASN A 34 -15.44 -14.30 -4.84
CA ASN A 34 -16.48 -15.05 -4.11
C ASN A 34 -15.92 -16.06 -3.09
N GLU A 35 -14.62 -16.38 -3.17
CA GLU A 35 -13.92 -17.32 -2.31
C GLU A 35 -13.30 -16.62 -1.08
N GLY A 36 -14.13 -16.36 -0.07
CA GLY A 36 -13.67 -15.99 1.28
C GLY A 36 -13.15 -14.56 1.47
N LYS A 37 -13.04 -14.13 2.74
CA LYS A 37 -12.50 -12.80 3.10
C LYS A 37 -10.98 -12.80 2.95
N GLU A 38 -10.48 -12.27 1.84
CA GLU A 38 -9.04 -12.01 1.71
C GLU A 38 -8.59 -11.00 2.79
N GLN A 39 -7.72 -11.46 3.69
CA GLN A 39 -7.18 -10.61 4.76
C GLN A 39 -5.99 -9.78 4.25
N ASN A 40 -5.80 -8.61 4.87
CA ASN A 40 -4.65 -7.73 4.64
C ASN A 40 -4.43 -7.30 3.18
N VAL A 41 -5.52 -7.07 2.43
CA VAL A 41 -5.50 -6.66 1.01
C VAL A 41 -4.66 -5.39 0.81
N GLY A 42 -4.78 -4.40 1.70
CA GLY A 42 -3.99 -3.17 1.67
C GLY A 42 -2.48 -3.43 1.76
N PRO A 43 -1.98 -3.98 2.89
CA PRO A 43 -0.55 -4.30 3.04
C PRO A 43 0.03 -5.13 1.89
N LYS A 44 -0.73 -6.13 1.39
CA LYS A 44 -0.30 -6.96 0.24
C LYS A 44 -0.14 -6.14 -1.04
N ALA A 45 -1.05 -5.20 -1.29
CA ALA A 45 -0.96 -4.31 -2.44
C ALA A 45 0.29 -3.41 -2.37
N VAL A 46 0.66 -2.93 -1.17
CA VAL A 46 1.91 -2.15 -0.99
C VAL A 46 3.11 -2.97 -1.42
N VAL A 47 3.30 -4.17 -0.85
CA VAL A 47 4.43 -5.04 -1.20
C VAL A 47 4.49 -5.30 -2.70
N ARG A 48 3.36 -5.69 -3.31
CA ARG A 48 3.28 -6.01 -4.74
C ARG A 48 3.65 -4.83 -5.63
N ASN A 49 3.19 -3.62 -5.30
CA ASN A 49 3.49 -2.44 -6.10
C ASN A 49 4.93 -1.97 -5.90
N ILE A 50 5.43 -1.95 -4.66
CA ILE A 50 6.80 -1.55 -4.35
C ILE A 50 7.82 -2.49 -4.98
N THR A 51 7.63 -3.82 -4.89
CA THR A 51 8.51 -4.80 -5.55
C THR A 51 8.59 -4.59 -7.06
N LYS A 52 7.49 -4.19 -7.70
CA LYS A 52 7.47 -3.91 -9.15
C LYS A 52 8.11 -2.58 -9.50
N VAL A 53 7.82 -1.53 -8.74
CA VAL A 53 8.34 -0.18 -8.99
C VAL A 53 9.84 -0.12 -8.73
N LEU A 54 10.32 -0.71 -7.64
CA LEU A 54 11.72 -0.61 -7.22
C LEU A 54 12.61 -1.74 -7.76
N ARG A 55 12.11 -2.59 -8.66
CA ARG A 55 12.91 -3.67 -9.24
C ARG A 55 14.13 -3.09 -9.97
N GLY A 56 15.33 -3.50 -9.54
CA GLY A 56 16.59 -3.03 -10.12
C GLY A 56 16.99 -1.61 -9.72
N GLN A 57 16.27 -0.96 -8.80
CA GLN A 57 16.64 0.33 -8.24
C GLN A 57 17.38 0.16 -6.91
N PRO A 58 18.24 1.10 -6.51
CA PRO A 58 18.91 1.03 -5.22
C PRO A 58 17.88 1.02 -4.07
N TYR A 59 18.04 0.05 -3.16
CA TYR A 59 17.26 -0.05 -1.94
C TYR A 59 17.84 0.90 -0.89
N LYS A 60 17.02 1.87 -0.46
CA LYS A 60 17.18 2.82 0.68
C LYS A 60 16.09 3.91 0.60
N ARG A 61 14.87 3.51 0.24
CA ARG A 61 13.75 4.45 0.05
C ARG A 61 12.80 4.41 1.23
N LEU A 62 12.24 5.56 1.55
CA LEU A 62 11.16 5.70 2.51
C LEU A 62 9.81 5.43 1.83
N ILE A 63 9.09 4.44 2.34
CA ILE A 63 7.72 4.12 1.95
C ILE A 63 6.78 4.75 2.97
N ILE A 64 5.87 5.61 2.49
CA ILE A 64 4.87 6.27 3.33
C ILE A 64 3.50 5.70 2.99
N THR A 65 2.76 5.24 4.00
CA THR A 65 1.42 4.69 3.80
C THR A 65 0.40 5.22 4.82
N ASP A 66 -0.88 5.15 4.47
CA ASP A 66 -1.97 5.51 5.38
C ASP A 66 -2.29 4.39 6.39
N ASN A 67 -3.23 4.64 7.31
CA ASN A 67 -3.65 3.64 8.30
C ASN A 67 -4.38 2.40 7.75
N TYR A 68 -4.89 2.46 6.53
CA TYR A 68 -5.54 1.33 5.88
C TYR A 68 -4.49 0.29 5.45
N TYR A 69 -3.37 0.75 4.89
CA TYR A 69 -2.27 -0.11 4.47
C TYR A 69 -1.37 -0.60 5.61
N SER A 70 -1.38 0.08 6.75
CA SER A 70 -0.35 -0.09 7.79
C SER A 70 -0.60 -1.24 8.77
N ILE A 71 0.37 -2.13 8.91
CA ILE A 71 0.44 -3.17 9.96
C ILE A 71 1.91 -3.42 10.32
N ILE A 72 2.21 -3.88 11.54
CA ILE A 72 3.59 -4.10 12.00
C ILE A 72 4.33 -5.09 11.08
N GLN A 73 3.65 -6.18 10.68
CA GLN A 73 4.19 -7.15 9.73
C GLN A 73 4.63 -6.53 8.39
N LEU A 74 3.95 -5.47 7.92
CA LEU A 74 4.34 -4.75 6.70
C LEU A 74 5.66 -4.00 6.92
N SER A 75 5.79 -3.31 8.05
CA SER A 75 7.02 -2.59 8.41
C SER A 75 8.22 -3.53 8.50
N ILE A 76 8.06 -4.68 9.17
CA ILE A 76 9.12 -5.71 9.27
C ILE A 76 9.49 -6.22 7.88
N LYS A 77 8.49 -6.51 7.04
CA LYS A 77 8.73 -7.01 5.68
C LYS A 77 9.46 -6.00 4.81
N LEU A 78 9.08 -4.71 4.86
CA LEU A 78 9.75 -3.64 4.12
C LEU A 78 11.19 -3.44 4.61
N PHE A 79 11.41 -3.52 5.93
CA PHE A 79 12.75 -3.45 6.51
C PHE A 79 13.65 -4.60 6.01
N ASN A 80 13.15 -5.83 5.98
CA ASN A 80 13.88 -6.99 5.44
C ASN A 80 14.16 -6.86 3.92
N MET A 81 13.40 -6.03 3.20
CA MET A 81 13.64 -5.68 1.81
C MET A 81 14.63 -4.50 1.63
N GLY A 82 15.22 -3.98 2.71
CA GLY A 82 16.12 -2.81 2.67
C GLY A 82 15.40 -1.47 2.48
N LEU A 83 14.12 -1.40 2.88
CA LEU A 83 13.29 -0.20 2.75
C LEU A 83 12.89 0.34 4.13
N TYR A 84 12.72 1.66 4.22
CA TYR A 84 12.19 2.31 5.43
C TYR A 84 10.68 2.49 5.30
N HIS A 85 9.97 2.45 6.42
CA HIS A 85 8.51 2.57 6.43
C HIS A 85 8.04 3.55 7.51
N VAL A 86 7.23 4.53 7.11
CA VAL A 86 6.55 5.48 8.01
C VAL A 86 5.07 5.44 7.71
N ALA A 87 4.26 5.32 8.76
CA ALA A 87 2.83 5.22 8.58
C ALA A 87 2.04 5.47 9.86
N THR A 88 0.77 5.85 9.71
CA THR A 88 -0.18 5.89 10.83
C THR A 88 -0.80 4.51 11.05
N VAL A 89 -1.12 4.11 12.29
CA VAL A 89 -1.76 2.82 12.59
C VAL A 89 -3.15 3.03 13.19
N ARG A 90 -4.09 2.13 12.90
CA ARG A 90 -5.44 2.16 13.51
C ARG A 90 -5.34 1.72 14.98
N LYS A 91 -6.03 2.43 15.88
CA LYS A 91 -6.02 2.12 17.33
C LYS A 91 -6.39 0.68 17.66
N ALA A 92 -7.36 0.10 16.95
CA ALA A 92 -7.84 -1.26 17.18
C ALA A 92 -7.03 -2.35 16.42
N ARG A 93 -5.89 -2.00 15.82
CA ARG A 93 -5.04 -2.97 15.12
C ARG A 93 -4.24 -3.75 16.17
N LEU A 94 -4.49 -5.06 16.27
CA LEU A 94 -3.58 -5.97 16.98
C LEU A 94 -2.29 -6.12 16.17
N GLY A 95 -1.16 -6.09 16.88
CA GLY A 95 0.19 -6.05 16.30
C GLY A 95 0.47 -7.16 15.29
#